data_AF-A0A0G0JEL0-F1
#
_entry.id   AF-A0A0G0JEL0-F1
#
_cell.length_a   1.000
_cell.length_b   1.000
_cell.length_c   1.000
_cell.angle_alpha   90.00
_cell.angle_beta   90.00
_cell.angle_gamma   90.00
#
_symmetry.space_group_name_H-M   'P 1'
#
loop_
_entity.id
_entity.type
_entity.pdbx_description
1 polymer ?
#
loop_
_entity_poly.entity_id
_entity_poly.type
_entity_poly.pdbx_seq_one_letter_code
_entity_poly.pdbx_strand_id
1 'polypeptide(L)'
;MYKYSPPHPIIIKLADANGFELRKKAGEFVSANISKGAERGSKEQQGFGALAEIVIRKYLRMPELKPEDHPFGYDILLPSKVKVDVKCRGGGRPFQETYLRDDGLPREAKHNLFARQVYDDNLDADIYLMTHLETPKEDRLPGTKRQKKWVLYVCGWLSKERAKKQGVYLPRYSLTERGKNDWFVYRGQEIEYYNKNLNGLSELTDLLKIEKSDVDFDKNKKGDLNLTSVDALRISYDLIGRGILNERHVQFIKNKLNIKGTVSSFLHPNQYYHLLKWLKENNQVTNKEIKNLEKELTKKDFEGI
;
A
#
# COMPACT_ATOMS: atom_id res chain seq x y z
N MET A 1 -2.63 19.66 15.19
CA MET A 1 -1.91 19.73 13.90
C MET A 1 -0.82 18.67 13.83
N TYR A 2 -0.95 17.78 12.85
CA TYR A 2 0.02 16.72 12.57
C TYR A 2 1.36 17.30 12.10
N LYS A 3 2.46 16.69 12.56
CA LYS A 3 3.82 17.02 12.10
C LYS A 3 4.32 15.87 11.23
N TYR A 4 4.82 16.19 10.04
CA TYR A 4 5.35 15.18 9.14
C TYR A 4 6.47 14.34 9.79
N SER A 5 6.32 13.03 9.73
CA SER A 5 7.34 12.05 10.08
C SER A 5 7.63 11.12 8.89
N PRO A 6 8.89 10.66 8.70
CA PRO A 6 9.18 9.58 7.76
C PRO A 6 8.39 8.31 8.10
N PRO A 7 7.94 7.53 7.09
CA PRO A 7 7.07 6.37 7.28
C PRO A 7 7.82 5.14 7.79
N HIS A 8 8.33 5.24 9.02
CA HIS A 8 8.89 4.13 9.78
C HIS A 8 7.77 3.40 10.55
N PRO A 9 7.63 2.08 10.42
CA PRO A 9 6.53 1.38 11.05
C PRO A 9 6.59 1.38 12.57
N ILE A 10 5.46 1.69 13.21
CA ILE A 10 5.28 1.44 14.64
C ILE A 10 5.03 -0.06 14.83
N ILE A 11 5.80 -0.70 15.70
CA ILE A 11 5.78 -2.15 15.91
C ILE A 11 4.96 -2.49 17.16
N ILE A 12 3.87 -3.23 16.98
CA ILE A 12 3.00 -3.71 18.04
C ILE A 12 3.07 -5.24 18.10
N LYS A 13 3.63 -5.77 19.20
CA LYS A 13 3.71 -7.22 19.44
C LYS A 13 2.37 -7.74 19.95
N LEU A 14 1.87 -8.82 19.35
CA LEU A 14 0.59 -9.47 19.68
C LEU A 14 0.77 -10.94 20.11
N ALA A 15 2.00 -11.29 20.51
CA ALA A 15 2.38 -12.63 20.92
C ALA A 15 2.07 -12.95 22.40
N ASP A 16 1.75 -11.94 23.21
CA ASP A 16 1.46 -12.11 24.63
C ASP A 16 0.00 -12.48 24.89
N ALA A 17 -0.37 -12.62 26.17
CA ALA A 17 -1.74 -12.96 26.57
C ALA A 17 -2.75 -11.90 26.10
N ASN A 18 -2.39 -10.62 26.20
CA ASN A 18 -3.23 -9.52 25.75
C ASN A 18 -3.46 -9.56 24.22
N GLY A 19 -2.40 -9.83 23.45
CA GLY A 19 -2.46 -9.98 22.00
C GLY A 19 -3.28 -11.20 21.58
N PHE A 20 -3.21 -12.30 22.34
CA PHE A 20 -4.07 -13.46 22.11
C PHE A 20 -5.56 -13.12 22.28
N GLU A 21 -5.94 -12.37 23.32
CA GLU A 21 -7.33 -11.96 23.50
C GLU A 21 -7.82 -11.04 22.36
N LEU A 22 -6.97 -10.16 21.84
CA LEU A 22 -7.32 -9.34 20.67
C LEU A 22 -7.53 -10.19 19.41
N ARG A 23 -6.67 -11.20 19.19
CA ARG A 23 -6.83 -12.18 18.10
C ARG A 23 -8.12 -12.98 18.23
N LYS A 24 -8.51 -13.33 19.46
CA LYS A 24 -9.77 -14.02 19.75
C LYS A 24 -10.97 -13.16 19.39
N LYS A 25 -11.01 -11.91 19.86
CA LYS A 25 -12.05 -10.93 19.50
C LYS A 25 -12.17 -10.76 17.99
N ALA A 26 -11.05 -10.62 17.27
CA ALA A 26 -11.06 -10.49 15.81
C ALA A 26 -11.63 -11.75 15.12
N GLY A 27 -11.27 -12.94 15.59
CA GLY A 27 -11.79 -14.21 15.06
C GLY A 27 -13.29 -14.39 15.29
N GLU A 28 -13.80 -13.97 16.45
CA GLU A 28 -15.23 -13.95 16.78
C GLU A 28 -15.98 -12.95 15.89
N PHE A 29 -15.47 -11.72 15.76
CA PHE A 29 -16.05 -10.67 14.93
C PHE A 29 -16.23 -11.12 13.47
N VAL A 30 -15.17 -11.65 12.85
CA VAL A 30 -15.23 -12.06 11.43
C VAL A 30 -16.06 -13.31 11.23
N SER A 31 -16.17 -14.20 12.24
CA SER A 31 -17.06 -15.35 12.12
C SER A 31 -18.54 -14.94 12.12
N ALA A 32 -18.90 -13.84 12.79
CA ALA A 32 -20.24 -13.28 12.77
C ALA A 32 -20.53 -12.36 11.57
N ASN A 33 -19.50 -11.69 11.02
CA ASN A 33 -19.67 -10.59 10.06
C ASN A 33 -18.93 -10.80 8.73
N ILE A 34 -18.77 -12.05 8.30
CA ILE A 34 -18.03 -12.34 7.07
C ILE A 34 -18.71 -11.68 5.86
N SER A 35 -17.97 -10.78 5.20
CA SER A 35 -18.42 -10.18 3.96
C SER A 35 -18.24 -11.17 2.82
N LYS A 36 -19.30 -11.40 2.04
CA LYS A 36 -19.29 -12.25 0.84
C LYS A 36 -19.40 -11.38 -0.42
N GLY A 37 -18.82 -11.83 -1.54
CA GLY A 37 -18.92 -11.16 -2.83
C GLY A 37 -17.60 -11.11 -3.62
N ALA A 38 -17.66 -10.53 -4.82
CA ALA A 38 -16.50 -10.35 -5.69
C ALA A 38 -15.48 -9.39 -5.06
N GLU A 39 -14.18 -9.68 -5.26
CA GLU A 39 -13.06 -8.85 -4.77
C GLU A 39 -13.15 -8.51 -3.27
N ARG A 40 -13.57 -9.51 -2.48
CA ARG A 40 -13.48 -9.55 -1.02
C ARG A 40 -12.31 -10.45 -0.61
N GLY A 41 -11.64 -10.11 0.48
CA GLY A 41 -10.58 -10.95 1.04
C GLY A 41 -11.13 -12.28 1.56
N SER A 42 -10.26 -13.29 1.70
CA SER A 42 -10.60 -14.54 2.40
C SER A 42 -11.03 -14.27 3.85
N LYS A 43 -11.62 -15.26 4.52
CA LYS A 43 -11.98 -15.15 5.95
C LYS A 43 -10.78 -14.71 6.78
N GLU A 44 -9.60 -15.25 6.49
CA GLU A 44 -8.35 -14.91 7.16
C GLU A 44 -7.96 -13.44 6.87
N GLN A 45 -8.01 -13.00 5.61
CA GLN A 45 -7.69 -11.62 5.24
C GLN A 45 -8.64 -10.60 5.87
N GLN A 46 -9.94 -10.90 5.92
CA GLN A 46 -10.91 -10.09 6.66
C GLN A 46 -10.61 -10.09 8.16
N GLY A 47 -10.21 -11.25 8.70
CA GLY A 47 -9.70 -11.39 10.06
C GLY A 47 -8.54 -10.47 10.37
N PHE A 48 -7.57 -10.35 9.46
CA PHE A 48 -6.42 -9.48 9.63
C PHE A 48 -6.81 -8.00 9.66
N GLY A 49 -7.75 -7.61 8.78
CA GLY A 49 -8.35 -6.27 8.81
C GLY A 49 -9.01 -5.95 10.15
N ALA A 50 -9.90 -6.84 10.63
CA ALA A 50 -10.57 -6.68 11.91
C ALA A 50 -9.59 -6.65 13.10
N LEU A 51 -8.55 -7.49 13.08
CA LEU A 51 -7.51 -7.47 14.12
C LEU A 51 -6.75 -6.15 14.13
N ALA A 52 -6.35 -5.65 12.95
CA ALA A 52 -5.67 -4.37 12.86
C ALA A 52 -6.55 -3.26 13.45
N GLU A 53 -7.82 -3.16 13.04
CA GLU A 53 -8.76 -2.19 13.57
C GLU A 53 -8.90 -2.27 15.10
N ILE A 54 -9.14 -3.47 15.64
CA ILE A 54 -9.29 -3.70 17.09
C ILE A 54 -8.03 -3.27 17.85
N VAL A 55 -6.84 -3.58 17.33
CA VAL A 55 -5.56 -3.19 17.93
C VAL A 55 -5.42 -1.67 17.92
N ILE A 56 -5.68 -1.00 16.78
CA ILE A 56 -5.59 0.46 16.68
C ILE A 56 -6.56 1.11 17.67
N ARG A 57 -7.84 0.70 17.69
CA ARG A 57 -8.85 1.23 18.62
C ARG A 57 -8.43 1.09 20.08
N LYS A 58 -7.94 -0.09 20.48
CA LYS A 58 -7.46 -0.34 21.85
C LYS A 58 -6.32 0.60 22.22
N TYR A 59 -5.33 0.76 21.36
CA TYR A 59 -4.19 1.64 21.60
C TYR A 59 -4.61 3.11 21.72
N LEU A 60 -5.61 3.53 20.93
CA LEU A 60 -6.16 4.89 20.96
C LEU A 60 -7.20 5.09 22.07
N ARG A 61 -7.46 4.08 22.91
CA ARG A 61 -8.49 4.09 23.97
C ARG A 61 -9.89 4.43 23.43
N MET A 62 -10.18 3.95 22.23
CA MET A 62 -11.47 4.12 21.57
C MET A 62 -12.44 2.99 21.97
N PRO A 63 -13.77 3.21 21.82
CA PRO A 63 -14.76 2.17 22.04
C PRO A 63 -14.49 0.92 21.21
N GLU A 64 -14.83 -0.23 21.77
CA GLU A 64 -14.72 -1.52 21.09
C GLU A 64 -15.57 -1.56 19.83
N LEU A 65 -15.14 -2.40 18.89
CA LEU A 65 -15.82 -2.62 17.63
C LEU A 65 -17.17 -3.31 17.88
N LYS A 66 -18.27 -2.63 17.54
CA LYS A 66 -19.61 -3.20 17.56
C LYS A 66 -20.10 -3.41 16.13
N PRO A 67 -20.51 -4.64 15.74
CA PRO A 67 -20.97 -4.91 14.39
C PRO A 67 -22.17 -4.06 13.97
N GLU A 68 -23.11 -3.81 14.89
CA GLU A 68 -24.37 -3.12 14.59
C GLU A 68 -24.16 -1.63 14.30
N ASP A 69 -23.10 -1.06 14.87
CA ASP A 69 -22.75 0.36 14.78
C ASP A 69 -21.61 0.61 13.77
N HIS A 70 -21.19 -0.40 13.00
CA HIS A 70 -20.05 -0.27 12.07
C HIS A 70 -20.42 0.61 10.88
N PRO A 71 -19.78 1.79 10.73
CA PRO A 71 -20.14 2.72 9.68
C PRO A 71 -19.67 2.19 8.31
N PHE A 72 -20.49 2.41 7.28
CA PHE A 72 -20.10 2.03 5.93
C PHE A 72 -18.95 2.92 5.44
N GLY A 73 -17.81 2.30 5.10
CA GLY A 73 -16.73 2.94 4.36
C GLY A 73 -15.55 3.48 5.17
N TYR A 74 -15.60 3.46 6.51
CA TYR A 74 -14.44 3.76 7.36
C TYR A 74 -14.46 2.92 8.64
N ASP A 75 -13.30 2.75 9.26
CA ASP A 75 -13.14 1.95 10.46
C ASP A 75 -13.10 2.82 11.73
N ILE A 76 -12.49 4.01 11.68
CA ILE A 76 -12.32 4.88 12.86
C ILE A 76 -12.73 6.31 12.53
N LEU A 77 -13.55 6.91 13.40
CA LEU A 77 -13.82 8.35 13.38
C LEU A 77 -12.94 9.04 14.45
N LEU A 78 -12.00 9.87 14.01
CA LEU A 78 -11.14 10.64 14.90
C LEU A 78 -11.92 11.78 15.58
N PRO A 79 -11.43 12.31 16.73
CA PRO A 79 -12.04 13.47 17.37
C PRO A 79 -12.19 14.68 16.44
N SER A 80 -11.25 14.84 15.50
CA SER A 80 -11.24 15.85 14.43
C SER A 80 -12.26 15.61 13.30
N LYS A 81 -13.10 14.57 13.42
CA LYS A 81 -14.05 14.11 12.40
C LYS A 81 -13.42 13.58 11.10
N VAL A 82 -12.11 13.32 11.11
CA VAL A 82 -11.42 12.60 10.03
C VAL A 82 -11.78 11.12 10.12
N LYS A 83 -12.20 10.55 8.99
CA LYS A 83 -12.61 9.16 8.80
C LYS A 83 -11.44 8.33 8.28
N VAL A 84 -11.06 7.31 9.04
CA VAL A 84 -9.89 6.47 8.80
C VAL A 84 -10.34 5.08 8.42
N ASP A 85 -9.85 4.56 7.30
CA ASP A 85 -10.03 3.18 6.86
C ASP A 85 -8.69 2.44 7.01
N VAL A 86 -8.67 1.40 7.85
CA VAL A 86 -7.49 0.64 8.23
C VAL A 86 -7.27 -0.48 7.24
N LYS A 87 -6.18 -0.35 6.49
CA LYS A 87 -5.79 -1.32 5.47
C LYS A 87 -4.76 -2.27 6.04
N CYS A 88 -5.08 -3.56 6.04
CA CYS A 88 -4.18 -4.59 6.56
C CYS A 88 -3.80 -5.62 5.51
N ARG A 89 -2.49 -5.80 5.34
CA ARG A 89 -1.92 -6.92 4.60
C ARG A 89 -1.35 -7.94 5.57
N GLY A 90 -1.79 -9.18 5.48
CA GLY A 90 -1.18 -10.30 6.20
C GLY A 90 0.00 -10.93 5.45
N GLY A 91 0.98 -11.47 6.17
CA GLY A 91 2.01 -12.31 5.58
C GLY A 91 2.96 -12.96 6.59
N GLY A 92 3.56 -14.09 6.22
CA GLY A 92 4.45 -14.87 7.09
C GLY A 92 5.84 -14.27 7.33
N ARG A 93 6.11 -13.05 6.83
CA ARG A 93 7.39 -12.35 6.97
C ARG A 93 7.17 -11.02 7.70
N PRO A 94 8.15 -10.57 8.49
CA PRO A 94 8.12 -9.24 9.08
C PRO A 94 8.11 -8.18 7.98
N PHE A 95 7.50 -7.03 8.26
CA PHE A 95 7.57 -5.90 7.35
C PHE A 95 9.02 -5.40 7.25
N GLN A 96 9.46 -5.11 6.03
CA GLN A 96 10.77 -4.52 5.75
C GLN A 96 10.55 -3.38 4.76
N GLU A 97 10.96 -2.17 5.12
CA GLU A 97 10.85 -1.00 4.22
C GLU A 97 11.62 -1.20 2.91
N THR A 98 12.74 -1.92 2.99
CA THR A 98 13.58 -2.29 1.86
C THR A 98 14.02 -3.75 2.01
N TYR A 99 14.05 -4.50 0.91
CA TYR A 99 14.57 -5.87 0.86
C TYR A 99 15.47 -6.08 -0.35
N LEU A 100 16.43 -7.01 -0.23
CA LEU A 100 17.35 -7.38 -1.32
C LEU A 100 16.87 -8.65 -2.02
N ARG A 101 17.11 -8.74 -3.34
CA ARG A 101 17.05 -10.01 -4.10
C ARG A 101 18.46 -10.53 -4.37
N ASP A 102 18.55 -11.64 -5.10
CA ASP A 102 19.81 -12.32 -5.41
C ASP A 102 20.76 -11.50 -6.30
N ASP A 103 20.25 -10.49 -7.01
CA ASP A 103 21.06 -9.53 -7.77
C ASP A 103 21.65 -8.39 -6.89
N GLY A 104 21.41 -8.41 -5.57
CA GLY A 104 21.96 -7.46 -4.63
C GLY A 104 21.34 -6.06 -4.66
N LEU A 105 20.29 -5.82 -5.45
CA LEU A 105 19.65 -4.50 -5.54
C LEU A 105 18.54 -4.30 -4.49
N PRO A 106 18.38 -3.10 -3.90
CA PRO A 106 17.29 -2.81 -2.98
C PRO A 106 15.94 -2.66 -3.71
N ARG A 107 14.89 -3.26 -3.14
CA ARG A 107 13.48 -3.04 -3.51
C ARG A 107 12.73 -2.45 -2.35
N GLU A 108 11.90 -1.47 -2.64
CA GLU A 108 11.08 -0.77 -1.68
C GLU A 108 9.76 -1.50 -1.41
N ALA A 109 9.31 -1.44 -0.16
CA ALA A 109 8.02 -1.96 0.24
C ALA A 109 6.88 -1.18 -0.41
N LYS A 110 5.85 -1.93 -0.79
CA LYS A 110 4.62 -1.41 -1.36
C LYS A 110 3.40 -1.93 -0.61
N HIS A 111 2.35 -1.15 -0.77
CA HIS A 111 1.02 -1.35 -0.24
C HIS A 111 0.04 -1.50 -1.38
N ASN A 112 -1.02 -2.26 -1.14
CA ASN A 112 -2.04 -2.58 -2.11
C ASN A 112 -3.39 -2.15 -1.58
N LEU A 113 -4.13 -1.43 -2.41
CA LEU A 113 -5.51 -1.03 -2.16
C LEU A 113 -6.36 -1.58 -3.29
N PHE A 114 -7.50 -2.18 -2.97
CA PHE A 114 -8.47 -2.54 -4.01
C PHE A 114 -8.92 -1.27 -4.74
N ALA A 115 -8.85 -1.25 -6.07
CA ALA A 115 -9.19 -0.08 -6.87
C ALA A 115 -10.62 0.39 -6.59
N ARG A 116 -11.58 -0.53 -6.44
CA ARG A 116 -12.95 -0.21 -6.05
C ARG A 116 -13.01 0.62 -4.76
N GLN A 117 -12.15 0.37 -3.78
CA GLN A 117 -12.18 1.10 -2.51
C GLN A 117 -11.70 2.54 -2.65
N VAL A 118 -10.80 2.77 -3.60
CA VAL A 118 -10.21 4.08 -3.90
C VAL A 118 -11.13 4.91 -4.79
N TYR A 119 -11.80 4.28 -5.76
CA TYR A 119 -12.62 4.95 -6.76
C TYR A 119 -14.12 5.04 -6.41
N ASP A 120 -14.63 4.20 -5.50
CA ASP A 120 -16.04 4.27 -5.07
C ASP A 120 -16.25 5.47 -4.15
N ASP A 121 -16.99 6.46 -4.64
CA ASP A 121 -17.29 7.69 -3.92
C ASP A 121 -18.25 7.46 -2.74
N ASN A 122 -18.94 6.31 -2.67
CA ASN A 122 -19.78 5.94 -1.52
C ASN A 122 -18.96 5.44 -0.32
N LEU A 123 -17.68 5.09 -0.51
CA LEU A 123 -16.79 4.69 0.58
C LEU A 123 -16.15 5.93 1.20
N ASP A 124 -16.77 6.41 2.26
CA ASP A 124 -16.54 7.71 2.90
C ASP A 124 -15.33 7.71 3.85
N ALA A 125 -14.17 7.28 3.36
CA ALA A 125 -12.90 7.41 4.06
C ALA A 125 -12.15 8.67 3.60
N ASP A 126 -11.64 9.45 4.54
CA ASP A 126 -10.74 10.58 4.23
C ASP A 126 -9.31 10.09 4.00
N ILE A 127 -8.87 9.14 4.83
CA ILE A 127 -7.51 8.61 4.83
C ILE A 127 -7.51 7.08 4.93
N TYR A 128 -6.46 6.48 4.37
CA TYR A 128 -6.09 5.10 4.61
C TYR A 128 -4.94 5.03 5.60
N LEU A 129 -5.09 4.20 6.64
CA LEU A 129 -3.99 3.81 7.53
C LEU A 129 -3.43 2.47 7.06
N MET A 130 -2.20 2.46 6.59
CA MET A 130 -1.54 1.27 6.07
C MET A 130 -0.91 0.46 7.19
N THR A 131 -1.24 -0.83 7.24
CA THR A 131 -0.70 -1.77 8.22
C THR A 131 -0.28 -3.08 7.56
N HIS A 132 0.72 -3.72 8.16
CA HIS A 132 1.16 -5.07 7.82
C HIS A 132 1.11 -5.96 9.05
N LEU A 133 0.50 -7.13 8.93
CA LEU A 133 0.43 -8.12 9.99
C LEU A 133 1.37 -9.28 9.66
N GLU A 134 2.45 -9.41 10.42
CA GLU A 134 3.22 -10.65 10.43
C GLU A 134 2.35 -11.72 11.09
N THR A 135 2.25 -12.88 10.42
CA THR A 135 1.49 -14.04 10.88
C THR A 135 2.38 -15.29 10.96
N PRO A 136 2.05 -16.25 11.83
CA PRO A 136 2.62 -17.59 11.78
C PRO A 136 2.18 -18.34 10.51
N LYS A 137 2.84 -19.49 10.23
CA LYS A 137 2.50 -20.34 9.07
C LYS A 137 1.04 -20.82 9.10
N GLU A 138 0.52 -21.09 10.28
CA GLU A 138 -0.91 -21.33 10.54
C GLU A 138 -1.55 -20.01 10.95
N ASP A 139 -2.01 -19.25 9.97
CA ASP A 139 -2.43 -17.85 10.08
C ASP A 139 -3.92 -17.67 10.46
N ARG A 140 -4.60 -18.76 10.85
CA ARG A 140 -5.99 -18.70 11.31
C ARG A 140 -6.08 -17.97 12.65
N LEU A 141 -7.08 -17.10 12.79
CA LEU A 141 -7.42 -16.49 14.07
C LEU A 141 -8.21 -17.46 14.98
N PRO A 142 -7.99 -17.44 16.30
CA PRO A 142 -6.97 -16.66 17.00
C PRO A 142 -5.57 -17.24 16.92
N GLY A 143 -5.41 -18.46 16.39
CA GLY A 143 -4.16 -19.21 16.45
C GLY A 143 -3.95 -19.78 17.85
N THR A 144 -2.69 -19.94 18.28
CA THR A 144 -2.36 -20.43 19.63
C THR A 144 -1.64 -19.38 20.46
N LYS A 145 -1.66 -19.56 21.79
CA LYS A 145 -0.92 -18.73 22.76
C LYS A 145 0.61 -18.88 22.62
N ARG A 146 1.09 -19.94 21.97
CA ARG A 146 2.54 -20.22 21.79
C ARG A 146 3.13 -19.59 20.54
N GLN A 147 2.29 -19.16 19.59
CA GLN A 147 2.76 -18.53 18.35
C GLN A 147 3.32 -17.13 18.61
N LYS A 148 4.60 -16.93 18.28
CA LYS A 148 5.31 -15.67 18.53
C LYS A 148 5.27 -14.67 17.35
N LYS A 149 4.89 -15.13 16.16
CA LYS A 149 4.92 -14.34 14.91
C LYS A 149 3.66 -13.51 14.69
N TRP A 150 3.09 -12.95 15.75
CA TRP A 150 1.95 -12.04 15.63
C TRP A 150 2.45 -10.63 15.93
N VAL A 151 2.70 -9.86 14.88
CA VAL A 151 3.25 -8.50 14.99
C VAL A 151 2.52 -7.61 13.99
N LEU A 152 1.89 -6.55 14.49
CA LEU A 152 1.28 -5.52 13.65
C LEU A 152 2.28 -4.38 13.46
N TYR A 153 2.52 -4.04 12.21
CA TYR A 153 3.34 -2.91 11.78
C TYR A 153 2.39 -1.83 11.27
N VAL A 154 2.40 -0.66 11.89
CA VAL A 154 1.62 0.50 11.44
C VAL A 154 2.54 1.39 10.60
N CYS A 155 2.41 1.31 9.29
CA CYS A 155 3.40 1.82 8.33
C CYS A 155 3.27 3.33 8.04
N GLY A 156 2.08 3.89 8.22
CA GLY A 156 1.78 5.29 7.93
C GLY A 156 0.42 5.45 7.26
N TRP A 157 0.09 6.68 6.89
CA TRP A 157 -1.20 7.04 6.31
C TRP A 157 -1.08 7.85 5.02
N LEU A 158 -2.15 7.89 4.25
CA LEU A 158 -2.32 8.78 3.10
C LEU A 158 -3.79 9.13 2.92
N SER A 159 -4.08 10.28 2.30
CA SER A 159 -5.44 10.62 1.89
C SER A 159 -5.94 9.72 0.76
N LYS A 160 -7.24 9.44 0.75
CA LYS A 160 -7.91 8.69 -0.34
C LYS A 160 -7.66 9.34 -1.69
N GLU A 161 -7.77 10.66 -1.76
CA GLU A 161 -7.55 11.45 -2.97
C GLU A 161 -6.12 11.35 -3.50
N ARG A 162 -5.12 11.37 -2.61
CA ARG A 162 -3.72 11.16 -3.03
C ARG A 162 -3.49 9.73 -3.52
N ALA A 163 -4.12 8.73 -2.90
CA ALA A 163 -4.09 7.35 -3.37
C ALA A 163 -4.66 7.23 -4.80
N LYS A 164 -5.83 7.84 -5.06
CA LYS A 164 -6.48 7.89 -6.38
C LYS A 164 -5.63 8.59 -7.43
N LYS A 165 -5.01 9.72 -7.07
CA LYS A 165 -4.23 10.58 -7.99
C LYS A 165 -2.85 10.01 -8.34
N GLN A 166 -2.15 9.37 -7.39
CA GLN A 166 -0.74 9.00 -7.51
C GLN A 166 -0.45 7.51 -7.45
N GLY A 167 -1.38 6.69 -6.96
CA GLY A 167 -1.23 5.26 -6.95
C GLY A 167 -1.21 4.69 -8.37
N VAL A 168 -0.49 3.58 -8.55
CA VAL A 168 -0.40 2.92 -9.86
C VAL A 168 -1.52 1.91 -9.97
N TYR A 169 -2.48 2.19 -10.86
CA TYR A 169 -3.55 1.25 -11.16
C TYR A 169 -3.02 0.03 -11.91
N LEU A 170 -3.31 -1.14 -11.35
CA LEU A 170 -2.97 -2.44 -11.89
C LEU A 170 -4.24 -3.27 -12.07
N PRO A 171 -4.65 -3.56 -13.31
CA PRO A 171 -5.81 -4.41 -13.57
C PRO A 171 -5.55 -5.84 -13.10
N ARG A 172 -6.64 -6.61 -12.98
CA ARG A 172 -6.57 -8.05 -12.73
C ARG A 172 -5.60 -8.71 -13.70
N TYR A 173 -4.83 -9.66 -13.18
CA TYR A 173 -3.77 -10.38 -13.86
C TYR A 173 -2.47 -9.61 -14.13
N SER A 174 -2.35 -8.38 -13.63
CA SER A 174 -1.06 -7.69 -13.64
C SER A 174 -0.03 -8.46 -12.82
N LEU A 175 1.18 -8.56 -13.36
CA LEU A 175 2.32 -9.19 -12.71
C LEU A 175 3.09 -8.17 -11.89
N THR A 176 3.57 -8.57 -10.72
CA THR A 176 4.42 -7.70 -9.92
C THR A 176 5.39 -8.50 -9.05
N GLU A 177 6.50 -7.87 -8.67
CA GLU A 177 7.47 -8.50 -7.78
C GLU A 177 6.96 -8.59 -6.34
N ARG A 178 7.30 -9.68 -5.65
CA ARG A 178 7.04 -9.91 -4.24
C ARG A 178 8.24 -10.56 -3.55
N GLY A 179 8.92 -9.82 -2.69
CA GLY A 179 9.98 -10.38 -1.85
C GLY A 179 11.16 -10.92 -2.66
N LYS A 180 11.92 -11.86 -2.05
CA LYS A 180 13.27 -12.22 -2.51
C LYS A 180 13.32 -12.88 -3.89
N ASN A 181 12.38 -13.78 -4.23
CA ASN A 181 12.43 -14.59 -5.46
C ASN A 181 11.04 -14.91 -6.04
N ASP A 182 10.05 -14.08 -5.79
CA ASP A 182 8.68 -14.41 -6.13
C ASP A 182 8.03 -13.31 -6.95
N TRP A 183 7.29 -13.75 -7.96
CA TRP A 183 6.44 -12.92 -8.78
C TRP A 183 5.02 -13.36 -8.51
N PHE A 184 4.11 -12.41 -8.36
CA PHE A 184 2.71 -12.77 -8.19
C PHE A 184 1.83 -11.98 -9.13
N VAL A 185 0.71 -12.62 -9.43
CA VAL A 185 -0.32 -12.10 -10.30
C VAL A 185 -1.45 -11.58 -9.43
N TYR A 186 -1.86 -10.33 -9.66
CA TYR A 186 -3.00 -9.74 -8.95
C TYR A 186 -4.30 -10.45 -9.32
N ARG A 187 -5.05 -10.87 -8.30
CA ARG A 187 -6.35 -11.53 -8.46
C ARG A 187 -7.51 -10.54 -8.61
N GLY A 188 -7.32 -9.30 -8.18
CA GLY A 188 -8.30 -8.21 -8.29
C GLY A 188 -7.71 -6.99 -8.99
N GLN A 189 -8.52 -5.94 -9.10
CA GLN A 189 -8.10 -4.62 -9.55
C GLN A 189 -7.49 -3.85 -8.38
N GLU A 190 -6.25 -3.39 -8.53
CA GLU A 190 -5.42 -2.92 -7.41
C GLU A 190 -4.80 -1.56 -7.71
N ILE A 191 -4.46 -0.85 -6.65
CA ILE A 191 -3.68 0.38 -6.65
C ILE A 191 -2.42 0.12 -5.83
N GLU A 192 -1.26 0.15 -6.48
CA GLU A 192 0.04 0.07 -5.81
C GLU A 192 0.46 1.46 -5.31
N TYR A 193 0.87 1.51 -4.04
CA TYR A 193 1.41 2.71 -3.41
C TYR A 193 2.64 2.37 -2.56
N TYR A 194 3.72 3.14 -2.66
CA TYR A 194 4.98 2.79 -2.02
C TYR A 194 5.11 3.37 -0.60
N ASN A 195 5.71 2.59 0.30
CA ASN A 195 5.84 2.97 1.72
C ASN A 195 6.52 4.32 1.89
N LYS A 196 7.59 4.58 1.13
CA LYS A 196 8.35 5.85 1.15
C LYS A 196 7.50 7.10 0.90
N ASN A 197 6.33 6.95 0.29
CA ASN A 197 5.42 8.04 -0.04
C ASN A 197 4.33 8.29 1.01
N LEU A 198 4.19 7.43 2.01
CA LEU A 198 3.24 7.60 3.11
C LEU A 198 3.65 8.73 4.05
N ASN A 199 2.68 9.23 4.81
CA ASN A 199 2.90 10.08 5.97
C ASN A 199 3.12 9.17 7.19
N GLY A 200 4.29 9.24 7.81
CA GLY A 200 4.63 8.42 8.96
C GLY A 200 3.94 8.86 10.25
N LEU A 201 4.09 8.06 11.30
CA LEU A 201 3.65 8.37 12.66
C LEU A 201 4.84 8.10 13.57
N SER A 202 5.15 9.00 14.49
CA SER A 202 6.21 8.77 15.49
C SER A 202 5.69 7.87 16.62
N GLU A 203 4.42 8.02 16.97
CA GLU A 203 3.67 7.18 17.88
C GLU A 203 2.23 7.03 17.40
N LEU A 204 1.51 6.00 17.84
CA LEU A 204 0.18 5.72 17.30
C LEU A 204 -0.84 6.81 17.67
N THR A 205 -0.65 7.47 18.82
CA THR A 205 -1.43 8.62 19.28
C THR A 205 -1.32 9.83 18.35
N ASP A 206 -0.32 9.90 17.46
CA ASP A 206 -0.26 10.95 16.43
C ASP A 206 -1.45 10.90 15.48
N LEU A 207 -2.10 9.74 15.32
CA LEU A 207 -3.32 9.61 14.53
C LEU A 207 -4.43 10.54 15.06
N LEU A 208 -4.52 10.73 16.37
CA LEU A 208 -5.52 11.61 17.00
C LEU A 208 -5.29 13.09 16.71
N LYS A 209 -4.09 13.46 16.25
CA LYS A 209 -3.67 14.85 15.96
C LYS A 209 -3.94 15.25 14.51
N ILE A 210 -4.36 14.30 13.66
CA ILE A 210 -4.67 14.54 12.25
C ILE A 210 -5.98 15.31 12.15
N GLU A 211 -5.94 16.47 11.51
CA GLU A 211 -7.08 17.34 11.26
C GLU A 211 -7.43 17.37 9.77
N LYS A 212 -8.60 17.91 9.42
CA LYS A 212 -9.02 18.03 8.01
C LYS A 212 -8.02 18.82 7.16
N SER A 213 -7.40 19.86 7.72
CA SER A 213 -6.34 20.62 7.06
C SER A 213 -5.13 19.75 6.68
N ASP A 214 -4.79 18.75 7.49
CA ASP A 214 -3.70 17.82 7.19
C ASP A 214 -4.07 16.89 6.03
N VAL A 215 -5.34 16.47 5.96
CA VAL A 215 -5.89 15.68 4.84
C VAL A 215 -5.89 16.50 3.55
N ASP A 216 -6.33 17.75 3.60
CA ASP A 216 -6.35 18.67 2.45
C ASP A 216 -4.94 18.99 1.95
N PHE A 217 -3.99 19.13 2.88
CA PHE A 217 -2.59 19.27 2.54
C PHE A 217 -2.05 18.01 1.83
N ASP A 218 -2.30 16.82 2.38
CA ASP A 218 -1.85 15.56 1.77
C ASP A 218 -2.49 15.32 0.40
N LYS A 219 -3.78 15.62 0.23
CA LYS A 219 -4.48 15.53 -1.06
C LYS A 219 -3.71 16.21 -2.19
N ASN A 220 -3.06 17.34 -1.89
CA ASN A 220 -2.33 18.14 -2.86
C ASN A 220 -0.83 17.83 -2.93
N LYS A 221 -0.28 17.14 -1.92
CA LYS A 221 1.13 16.74 -1.87
C LYS A 221 1.53 15.93 -3.11
N LYS A 222 2.74 16.17 -3.59
CA LYS A 222 3.39 15.37 -4.65
C LYS A 222 4.37 14.39 -3.98
N GLY A 223 4.10 13.10 -4.14
CA GLY A 223 5.01 12.03 -3.71
C GLY A 223 6.15 11.81 -4.71
N ASP A 224 7.08 10.96 -4.34
CA ASP A 224 8.08 10.39 -5.24
C ASP A 224 7.48 9.25 -6.09
N LEU A 225 8.29 8.67 -6.97
CA LEU A 225 7.88 7.59 -7.87
C LEU A 225 7.31 6.38 -7.09
N ASN A 226 6.04 6.06 -7.34
CA ASN A 226 5.38 4.81 -6.93
C ASN A 226 5.80 3.61 -7.81
N LEU A 227 7.10 3.35 -7.91
CA LEU A 227 7.70 2.13 -8.46
C LEU A 227 8.91 1.77 -7.60
N THR A 228 9.33 0.50 -7.63
CA THR A 228 10.65 0.19 -7.08
C THR A 228 11.70 0.90 -7.93
N SER A 229 12.82 1.25 -7.32
CA SER A 229 13.97 1.78 -8.04
C SER A 229 14.42 0.83 -9.16
N VAL A 230 14.40 -0.47 -8.87
CA VAL A 230 14.71 -1.55 -9.82
C VAL A 230 13.74 -1.58 -11.01
N ASP A 231 12.44 -1.47 -10.76
CA ASP A 231 11.41 -1.45 -11.81
C ASP A 231 11.52 -0.21 -12.69
N ALA A 232 11.80 0.95 -12.10
CA ALA A 232 12.05 2.17 -12.85
C ALA A 232 13.22 1.98 -13.84
N LEU A 233 14.33 1.39 -13.38
CA LEU A 233 15.48 1.13 -14.23
C LEU A 233 15.20 0.10 -15.33
N ARG A 234 14.48 -0.98 -14.99
CA ARG A 234 14.05 -2.03 -15.92
C ARG A 234 13.19 -1.47 -17.06
N ILE A 235 12.15 -0.71 -16.71
CA ILE A 235 11.27 -0.05 -17.68
C ILE A 235 12.08 0.88 -18.57
N SER A 236 13.05 1.60 -18.00
CA SER A 236 13.89 2.53 -18.76
C SER A 236 14.73 1.83 -19.82
N TYR A 237 15.33 0.68 -19.51
CA TYR A 237 16.07 -0.11 -20.49
C TYR A 237 15.18 -0.63 -21.61
N ASP A 238 13.98 -1.12 -21.28
CA ASP A 238 13.01 -1.57 -22.29
C ASP A 238 12.56 -0.41 -23.21
N LEU A 239 12.30 0.77 -22.63
CA LEU A 239 11.96 1.97 -23.40
C LEU A 239 13.11 2.49 -24.27
N ILE A 240 14.37 2.28 -23.89
CA ILE A 240 15.51 2.52 -24.80
C ILE A 240 15.50 1.53 -25.96
N GLY A 241 15.31 0.23 -25.69
CA GLY A 241 15.22 -0.80 -26.73
C GLY A 241 14.11 -0.54 -27.75
N ARG A 242 13.03 0.11 -27.31
CA ARG A 242 11.90 0.57 -28.15
C ARG A 242 12.14 1.92 -28.85
N GLY A 243 13.29 2.56 -28.65
CA GLY A 243 13.60 3.88 -29.22
C GLY A 243 12.78 5.04 -28.64
N ILE A 244 12.13 4.84 -27.48
CA ILE A 244 11.29 5.87 -26.82
C ILE A 244 12.15 6.74 -25.89
N LEU A 245 13.08 6.13 -25.14
CA LEU A 245 14.06 6.83 -24.32
C LEU A 245 15.47 6.69 -24.91
N ASN A 246 16.44 7.41 -24.34
CA ASN A 246 17.85 7.32 -24.69
C ASN A 246 18.72 7.26 -23.41
N GLU A 247 20.02 7.06 -23.57
CA GLU A 247 20.95 6.79 -22.46
C GLU A 247 20.98 7.91 -21.40
N ARG A 248 20.84 9.18 -21.80
CA ARG A 248 20.78 10.31 -20.86
C ARG A 248 19.62 10.17 -19.87
N HIS A 249 18.47 9.64 -20.29
CA HIS A 249 17.32 9.41 -19.41
C HIS A 249 17.63 8.30 -18.38
N VAL A 250 18.31 7.22 -18.79
CA VAL A 250 18.75 6.15 -17.87
C VAL A 250 19.76 6.67 -16.85
N GLN A 251 20.72 7.49 -17.27
CA GLN A 251 21.69 8.09 -16.33
C GLN A 251 21.01 9.02 -15.32
N PHE A 252 20.03 9.81 -15.76
CA PHE A 252 19.21 10.60 -14.84
C PHE A 252 18.53 9.71 -13.79
N ILE A 253 17.91 8.61 -14.21
CA ILE A 253 17.20 7.67 -13.32
C ILE A 253 18.15 7.00 -12.35
N LYS A 254 19.31 6.50 -12.83
CA LYS A 254 20.35 5.91 -11.98
C LYS A 254 20.85 6.88 -10.91
N ASN A 255 21.09 8.13 -11.30
CA ASN A 255 21.55 9.17 -10.38
C ASN A 255 20.46 9.54 -9.36
N LYS A 256 19.21 9.67 -9.81
CA LYS A 256 18.09 10.07 -8.96
C LYS A 256 17.67 8.99 -7.97
N LEU A 257 17.74 7.72 -8.38
CA LEU A 257 17.33 6.55 -7.59
C LEU A 257 18.52 5.83 -6.93
N ASN A 258 19.75 6.32 -7.14
CA ASN A 258 20.99 5.79 -6.58
C ASN A 258 21.21 4.27 -6.82
N ILE A 259 21.03 3.82 -8.06
CA ILE A 259 21.12 2.39 -8.43
C ILE A 259 22.43 2.10 -9.15
N LYS A 260 23.15 1.05 -8.71
CA LYS A 260 24.33 0.51 -9.39
C LYS A 260 24.04 -0.93 -9.87
N GLY A 261 23.68 -1.13 -11.13
CA GLY A 261 23.45 -2.47 -11.70
C GLY A 261 22.65 -2.51 -13.01
N THR A 262 22.39 -3.74 -13.48
CA THR A 262 21.53 -4.07 -14.63
C THR A 262 20.41 -5.02 -14.17
N VAL A 263 19.25 -4.95 -14.81
CA VAL A 263 18.05 -5.71 -14.38
C VAL A 263 17.30 -6.21 -15.61
N SER A 264 16.77 -7.44 -15.57
CA SER A 264 15.94 -8.02 -16.64
C SER A 264 14.47 -8.23 -16.22
N SER A 265 13.59 -8.42 -17.21
CA SER A 265 12.13 -8.73 -17.22
C SER A 265 11.17 -7.56 -17.54
N PHE A 266 9.89 -7.91 -17.75
CA PHE A 266 8.79 -7.10 -18.31
C PHE A 266 7.75 -6.76 -17.23
N LEU A 267 7.15 -5.57 -17.31
CA LEU A 267 6.14 -5.06 -16.36
C LEU A 267 4.84 -4.70 -17.06
N HIS A 268 3.77 -4.43 -16.30
CA HIS A 268 2.48 -4.04 -16.89
C HIS A 268 2.58 -2.65 -17.54
N PRO A 269 1.97 -2.40 -18.71
CA PRO A 269 2.01 -1.11 -19.42
C PRO A 269 1.75 0.11 -18.54
N ASN A 270 0.81 0.06 -17.60
CA ASN A 270 0.52 1.18 -16.69
C ASN A 270 1.75 1.65 -15.88
N GLN A 271 2.70 0.77 -15.56
CA GLN A 271 3.93 1.12 -14.87
C GLN A 271 4.88 1.92 -15.80
N TYR A 272 4.87 1.66 -17.11
CA TYR A 272 5.61 2.43 -18.12
C TYR A 272 5.08 3.85 -18.24
N TYR A 273 3.76 4.00 -18.33
CA TYR A 273 3.11 5.30 -18.35
C TYR A 273 3.39 6.10 -17.08
N HIS A 274 3.39 5.44 -15.92
CA HIS A 274 3.72 6.09 -14.65
C HIS A 274 5.16 6.62 -14.62
N LEU A 275 6.13 5.85 -15.11
CA LEU A 275 7.52 6.31 -15.24
C LEU A 275 7.65 7.51 -16.19
N LEU A 276 7.03 7.46 -17.38
CA LEU A 276 7.09 8.58 -18.33
C LEU A 276 6.45 9.85 -17.78
N LYS A 277 5.33 9.73 -17.05
CA LYS A 277 4.70 10.86 -16.38
C LYS A 277 5.63 11.47 -15.33
N TRP A 278 6.28 10.66 -14.51
CA TRP A 278 7.26 11.14 -13.52
C TRP A 278 8.48 11.79 -14.21
N LEU A 279 9.00 11.23 -15.29
CA LEU A 279 10.08 11.85 -16.08
C LEU A 279 9.66 13.19 -16.67
N LYS A 280 8.43 13.31 -17.17
CA LYS A 280 7.89 14.56 -17.70
C LYS A 280 7.78 15.62 -16.60
N GLU A 281 7.30 15.24 -15.42
CA GLU A 281 7.24 16.13 -14.25
C GLU A 281 8.63 16.58 -13.78
N ASN A 282 9.69 15.82 -14.09
CA ASN A 282 11.09 16.17 -13.85
C ASN A 282 11.78 16.82 -15.08
N ASN A 283 11.02 17.27 -16.07
CA ASN A 283 11.51 17.91 -17.30
C ASN A 283 12.52 17.06 -18.10
N GLN A 284 12.45 15.74 -18.00
CA GLN A 284 13.35 14.84 -18.74
C GLN A 284 12.77 14.38 -20.07
N VAL A 285 11.45 14.36 -20.20
CA VAL A 285 10.74 13.97 -21.43
C VAL A 285 9.59 14.93 -21.72
N THR A 286 9.06 14.86 -22.93
CA THR A 286 7.92 15.67 -23.41
C THR A 286 6.70 14.79 -23.71
N ASN A 287 5.64 15.39 -24.23
CA ASN A 287 4.50 14.62 -24.75
C ASN A 287 4.86 13.72 -25.94
N LYS A 288 6.00 13.95 -26.62
CA LYS A 288 6.44 13.13 -27.75
C LYS A 288 6.70 11.69 -27.31
N GLU A 289 7.43 11.49 -26.21
CA GLU A 289 7.77 10.18 -25.68
C GLU A 289 6.52 9.42 -25.21
N ILE A 290 5.57 10.12 -24.58
CA ILE A 290 4.28 9.54 -24.16
C ILE A 290 3.49 9.06 -25.39
N LYS A 291 3.38 9.89 -26.44
CA LYS A 291 2.70 9.52 -27.69
C LYS A 291 3.37 8.35 -28.43
N ASN A 292 4.69 8.22 -28.31
CA ASN A 292 5.40 7.08 -28.88
C ASN A 292 5.07 5.79 -28.11
N LEU A 293 4.95 5.85 -26.78
CA LEU A 293 4.51 4.70 -25.98
C LEU A 293 3.08 4.28 -26.31
N GLU A 294 2.18 5.23 -26.55
CA GLU A 294 0.77 4.98 -26.93
C GLU A 294 0.60 4.19 -28.24
N LYS A 295 1.59 4.24 -29.13
CA LYS A 295 1.59 3.44 -30.36
C LYS A 295 1.95 1.97 -30.11
N GLU A 296 2.68 1.70 -29.04
CA GLU A 296 3.26 0.39 -28.73
C GLU A 296 2.49 -0.36 -27.64
N LEU A 297 1.97 0.36 -26.64
CA LEU A 297 1.31 -0.20 -25.47
C LEU A 297 0.02 0.56 -25.13
N THR A 298 -1.02 -0.16 -24.76
CA THR A 298 -2.29 0.45 -24.31
C THR A 298 -2.29 0.64 -22.80
N LYS A 299 -2.52 1.88 -22.33
CA LYS A 299 -2.83 2.17 -20.93
C LYS A 299 -4.23 1.64 -20.60
N LYS A 300 -4.38 0.99 -19.46
CA LYS A 300 -5.70 0.58 -18.95
C LYS A 300 -6.13 1.54 -17.87
N ASP A 301 -7.34 2.08 -18.01
CA ASP A 301 -8.00 2.85 -16.97
C ASP A 301 -8.92 1.94 -16.13
N PHE A 302 -9.35 2.41 -14.97
CA PHE A 302 -10.30 1.69 -14.13
C PHE A 302 -11.71 1.88 -14.71
N GLU A 303 -12.39 0.79 -15.08
CA GLU A 303 -13.71 0.82 -15.74
C GLU A 303 -14.84 0.38 -14.80
N GLY A 304 -14.55 0.07 -13.53
CA GLY A 304 -15.51 -0.47 -12.57
C GLY A 304 -15.40 -2.00 -12.40
N ILE A 305 -16.36 -2.58 -11.67
CA ILE A 305 -16.58 -4.03 -11.52
C ILE A 305 -17.92 -4.37 -12.14
#